data_AF-A0A1G0LPH5-F1
#
_entry.id   AF-A0A1G0LPH5-F1
#
_cell.length_a   1.000
_cell.length_b   1.000
_cell.length_c   1.000
_cell.angle_alpha   90.00
_cell.angle_beta   90.00
_cell.angle_gamma   90.00
#
_symmetry.space_group_name_H-M   'P 1'
#
loop_
_entity.id
_entity.type
_entity.pdbx_description
1 polymer ?
#
loop_
_entity_poly.entity_id
_entity_poly.type
_entity_poly.pdbx_seq_one_letter_code
_entity_poly.pdbx_strand_id
1 'polypeptide(L)'
;MAQPAQLDAQGNWREVVRGQLTRFAATLTQRGYTAMAEPVMGNLRDDQNSYHDVALTSGGRYVIVGACDQDCTDVDLRIYAPNGDRVAQDIEVDDRPVLEFTAPATGRYRVQVLMATCNTSPCYWGFQVFAR
;
A
#
# COMPACT_ATOMS: atom_id res chain seq x y z
N MET A 1 -18.86 28.70 -18.39
CA MET A 1 -19.48 27.69 -17.52
C MET A 1 -18.75 26.39 -17.77
N ALA A 2 -17.85 25.99 -16.87
CA ALA A 2 -17.04 24.79 -17.03
C ALA A 2 -17.41 23.78 -15.94
N GLN A 3 -17.96 22.65 -16.36
CA GLN A 3 -17.72 21.27 -15.89
C GLN A 3 -18.86 20.38 -16.38
N PRO A 4 -18.51 19.22 -16.96
CA PRO A 4 -18.58 18.01 -16.14
C PRO A 4 -17.36 17.10 -16.37
N ALA A 5 -16.47 17.03 -15.37
CA ALA A 5 -15.44 15.99 -15.24
C ALA A 5 -15.80 15.05 -14.08
N GLN A 6 -17.09 14.73 -13.94
CA GLN A 6 -17.64 14.05 -12.76
C GLN A 6 -18.33 12.72 -13.09
N LEU A 7 -18.24 12.19 -14.31
CA LEU A 7 -18.97 10.97 -14.71
C LEU A 7 -18.08 9.81 -15.20
N ASP A 8 -16.78 9.96 -15.09
CA ASP A 8 -15.75 9.01 -15.50
C ASP A 8 -14.81 8.60 -14.34
N ALA A 9 -14.83 9.32 -13.21
CA ALA A 9 -14.04 9.04 -12.00
C ALA A 9 -14.86 8.47 -10.81
N GLN A 10 -16.13 8.12 -11.02
CA GLN A 10 -17.03 7.55 -10.01
C GLN A 10 -17.55 6.19 -10.46
N GLY A 11 -16.90 5.11 -10.03
CA GLY A 11 -17.50 3.79 -10.17
C GLY A 11 -16.76 2.71 -9.41
N ASN A 12 -15.44 2.59 -9.62
CA ASN A 12 -14.81 1.35 -9.20
C ASN A 12 -13.29 1.31 -8.91
N TRP A 13 -12.65 2.43 -8.62
CA TRP A 13 -11.23 2.43 -8.21
C TRP A 13 -10.97 1.44 -7.05
N ARG A 14 -11.95 1.28 -6.15
CA ARG A 14 -11.89 0.32 -5.03
C ARG A 14 -11.79 -1.12 -5.48
N GLU A 15 -12.56 -1.57 -6.47
CA GLU A 15 -12.41 -2.95 -6.95
C GLU A 15 -11.16 -3.10 -7.82
N VAL A 16 -10.71 -2.05 -8.51
CA VAL A 16 -9.42 -2.07 -9.22
C VAL A 16 -8.30 -2.32 -8.21
N VAL A 17 -8.14 -1.44 -7.22
CA VAL A 17 -7.10 -1.57 -6.18
C VAL A 17 -7.26 -2.90 -5.43
N ARG A 18 -8.48 -3.27 -5.01
CA ARG A 18 -8.72 -4.54 -4.32
C ARG A 18 -8.38 -5.75 -5.19
N GLY A 19 -8.69 -5.69 -6.47
CA GLY A 19 -8.38 -6.73 -7.45
C GLY A 19 -6.87 -6.92 -7.60
N GLN A 20 -6.11 -5.82 -7.61
CA GLN A 20 -4.65 -5.84 -7.63
C GLN A 20 -4.10 -6.53 -6.36
N LEU A 21 -4.54 -6.09 -5.19
CA LEU A 21 -4.12 -6.66 -3.90
C LEU A 21 -4.51 -8.13 -3.76
N THR A 22 -5.65 -8.54 -4.31
CA THR A 22 -6.11 -9.94 -4.31
C THR A 22 -5.19 -10.85 -5.11
N ARG A 23 -4.59 -10.36 -6.21
CA ARG A 23 -3.62 -11.13 -6.99
C ARG A 23 -2.33 -11.40 -6.20
N PHE A 24 -1.85 -10.41 -5.46
CA PHE A 24 -0.76 -10.60 -4.50
C PHE A 24 -1.15 -11.58 -3.40
N ALA A 25 -2.34 -11.40 -2.80
CA ALA A 25 -2.85 -12.26 -1.74
C ALA A 25 -2.87 -13.73 -2.15
N ALA A 26 -3.31 -14.04 -3.37
CA ALA A 26 -3.34 -15.42 -3.87
C ALA A 26 -1.95 -16.09 -3.87
N THR A 27 -0.89 -15.34 -4.21
CA THR A 27 0.50 -15.83 -4.19
C THR A 27 1.01 -15.97 -2.75
N LEU A 28 0.69 -15.02 -1.88
CA LEU A 28 1.14 -15.01 -0.48
C LEU A 28 0.48 -16.12 0.33
N THR A 29 -0.81 -16.38 0.12
CA THR A 29 -1.54 -17.48 0.76
C THR A 29 -0.91 -18.84 0.41
N GLN A 30 -0.48 -19.05 -0.84
CA GLN A 30 0.25 -20.27 -1.23
C GLN A 30 1.61 -20.40 -0.51
N ARG A 31 2.21 -19.27 -0.10
CA ARG A 31 3.47 -19.22 0.68
C ARG A 31 3.24 -19.30 2.20
N GLY A 32 1.99 -19.52 2.64
CA GLY A 32 1.61 -19.67 4.05
C GLY A 32 1.36 -18.35 4.80
N TYR A 33 1.27 -17.23 4.09
CA TYR A 33 0.94 -15.94 4.70
C TYR A 33 -0.58 -15.75 4.82
N THR A 34 -1.02 -15.09 5.89
CA THR A 34 -2.42 -14.73 6.12
C THR A 34 -2.56 -13.22 6.25
N ALA A 35 -3.62 -12.65 5.66
CA ALA A 35 -3.93 -11.23 5.80
C ALA A 35 -4.24 -10.89 7.27
N MET A 36 -3.66 -9.81 7.79
CA MET A 36 -3.87 -9.40 9.19
C MET A 36 -5.17 -8.63 9.42
N ALA A 37 -5.68 -7.96 8.39
CA ALA A 37 -6.88 -7.12 8.42
C ALA A 37 -7.42 -6.91 6.99
N GLU A 38 -8.48 -6.14 6.82
CA GLU A 38 -8.91 -5.65 5.50
C GLU A 38 -7.89 -4.65 4.90
N PRO A 39 -7.85 -4.48 3.57
CA PRO A 39 -6.95 -3.53 2.94
C PRO A 39 -7.20 -2.10 3.40
N VAL A 40 -6.11 -1.38 3.65
CA VAL A 40 -6.18 0.07 3.85
C VAL A 40 -6.16 0.72 2.49
N MET A 41 -7.08 1.66 2.24
CA MET A 41 -7.21 2.34 0.96
C MET A 41 -7.44 3.83 1.15
N GLY A 42 -6.97 4.63 0.20
CA GLY A 42 -7.08 6.08 0.24
C GLY A 42 -6.86 6.72 -1.12
N ASN A 43 -6.67 8.04 -1.10
CA ASN A 43 -6.25 8.82 -2.26
C ASN A 43 -5.15 9.79 -1.87
N LEU A 44 -4.28 10.11 -2.82
CA LEU A 44 -3.19 11.06 -2.69
C LEU A 44 -3.09 11.86 -3.99
N ARG A 45 -2.66 13.12 -3.89
CA ARG A 45 -2.16 13.85 -5.06
C ARG A 45 -0.72 13.43 -5.34
N ASP A 46 -0.21 13.85 -6.49
CA ASP A 46 1.20 13.75 -6.83
C ASP A 46 2.10 14.30 -5.69
N ASP A 47 3.21 13.61 -5.42
CA ASP A 47 4.17 13.86 -4.34
C ASP A 47 3.61 13.83 -2.90
N GLN A 48 2.33 13.50 -2.70
CA GLN A 48 1.76 13.40 -1.36
C GLN A 48 2.01 12.03 -0.73
N ASN A 49 2.06 12.01 0.60
CA ASN A 49 2.16 10.78 1.38
C ASN A 49 1.10 10.70 2.48
N SER A 50 0.83 9.47 2.91
CA SER A 50 0.03 9.15 4.09
C SER A 50 0.78 8.17 4.98
N TYR A 51 0.43 8.19 6.27
CA TYR A 51 1.01 7.29 7.27
C TYR A 51 -0.07 6.48 7.96
N HIS A 52 0.21 5.20 8.17
CA HIS A 52 -0.71 4.23 8.76
C HIS A 52 0.02 3.37 9.78
N ASP A 53 -0.53 3.26 10.98
CA ASP A 53 0.09 2.48 12.04
C ASP A 53 -0.36 1.02 11.98
N VAL A 54 0.58 0.09 12.16
CA VAL A 54 0.34 -1.36 12.20
C VAL A 54 1.02 -1.96 13.42
N ALA A 55 0.36 -2.89 14.12
CA ALA A 55 0.93 -3.55 15.28
C ALA A 55 1.62 -4.85 14.85
N LEU A 56 2.93 -4.96 15.04
CA LEU A 56 3.73 -6.13 14.68
C LEU A 56 4.39 -6.75 15.93
N THR A 57 4.70 -8.04 15.85
CA THR A 57 5.36 -8.82 16.90
C THR A 57 6.79 -9.15 16.46
N SER A 58 7.76 -9.00 17.38
CA SER A 58 9.16 -9.34 17.12
C SER A 58 9.30 -10.77 16.60
N GLY A 59 10.17 -10.97 15.61
CA GLY A 59 10.42 -12.27 14.99
C GLY A 59 9.36 -12.74 13.99
N GLY A 60 8.20 -12.06 13.92
CA GLY A 60 7.19 -12.33 12.92
C GLY A 60 7.67 -11.97 11.51
N ARG A 61 7.31 -12.79 10.51
CA ARG A 61 7.60 -12.53 9.10
C ARG A 61 6.42 -11.84 8.46
N TYR A 62 6.65 -10.68 7.88
CA TYR A 62 5.60 -9.83 7.32
C TYR A 62 5.83 -9.58 5.84
N VAL A 63 4.73 -9.48 5.10
CA VAL A 63 4.72 -8.94 3.74
C VAL A 63 3.71 -7.80 3.68
N ILE A 64 4.09 -6.67 3.09
CA ILE A 64 3.17 -5.57 2.78
C ILE A 64 3.20 -5.38 1.27
N VAL A 65 2.04 -5.43 0.65
CA VAL A 65 1.89 -5.17 -0.79
C VAL A 65 1.06 -3.92 -0.98
N GLY A 66 1.47 -3.08 -1.92
CA GLY A 66 0.73 -1.91 -2.37
C GLY A 66 0.22 -2.08 -3.78
N ALA A 67 -0.78 -1.27 -4.11
CA ALA A 67 -1.21 -1.03 -5.47
C ALA A 67 -1.87 0.34 -5.53
N CYS A 68 -1.84 0.97 -6.70
CA CYS A 68 -2.69 2.10 -6.98
C CYS A 68 -3.67 1.79 -8.12
N ASP A 69 -4.53 2.74 -8.48
CA ASP A 69 -5.52 2.56 -9.53
C ASP A 69 -4.90 2.78 -10.92
N GLN A 70 -5.71 3.11 -11.93
CA GLN A 70 -5.20 3.21 -13.31
C GLN A 70 -4.62 4.59 -13.63
N ASP A 71 -4.70 5.52 -12.69
CA ASP A 71 -4.30 6.93 -12.87
C ASP A 71 -2.88 7.22 -12.37
N CYS A 72 -2.26 6.26 -11.69
CA CYS A 72 -0.87 6.32 -11.21
C CYS A 72 0.03 5.38 -12.02
N THR A 73 1.32 5.67 -12.01
CA THR A 73 2.35 4.75 -12.53
C THR A 73 3.44 4.43 -11.53
N ASP A 74 3.44 5.12 -10.38
CA ASP A 74 4.48 4.99 -9.37
C ASP A 74 3.90 5.26 -7.96
N VAL A 75 3.90 4.24 -7.10
CA VAL A 75 3.52 4.34 -5.70
C VAL A 75 4.53 3.59 -4.84
N ASP A 76 5.12 4.29 -3.87
CA ASP A 76 6.14 3.74 -2.98
C ASP A 76 5.53 3.24 -1.67
N LEU A 77 6.20 2.26 -1.05
CA LEU A 77 5.97 1.89 0.34
C LEU A 77 7.26 1.98 1.17
N ARG A 78 7.14 2.50 2.39
CA ARG A 78 8.18 2.42 3.42
C ARG A 78 7.57 1.97 4.73
N ILE A 79 8.33 1.25 5.55
CA ILE A 79 7.91 0.93 6.92
C ILE A 79 8.99 1.28 7.94
N TYR A 80 8.54 1.91 9.02
CA TYR A 80 9.37 2.39 10.11
C TYR A 80 9.02 1.66 11.41
N ALA A 81 10.03 1.27 12.17
CA ALA A 81 9.93 0.68 13.49
C ALA A 81 9.48 1.71 14.55
N PRO A 82 9.07 1.28 15.75
CA PRO A 82 8.63 2.18 16.82
C PRO A 82 9.67 3.23 17.24
N ASN A 83 10.96 2.95 17.05
CA ASN A 83 12.07 3.85 17.33
C ASN A 83 12.37 4.85 16.18
N GLY A 84 11.64 4.77 15.07
CA GLY A 84 11.82 5.62 13.88
C GLY A 84 12.74 5.04 12.80
N ASP A 85 13.39 3.89 13.05
CA ASP A 85 14.28 3.28 12.07
C ASP A 85 13.50 2.71 10.89
N ARG A 86 13.98 2.92 9.66
CA ARG A 86 13.39 2.29 8.47
C ARG A 86 13.75 0.82 8.43
N VAL A 87 12.73 -0.05 8.36
CA VAL A 87 12.88 -1.51 8.34
C VAL A 87 12.92 -2.06 6.92
N ALA A 88 12.05 -1.55 6.05
CA ALA A 88 12.02 -1.91 4.64
C ALA A 88 11.45 -0.76 3.80
N GLN A 89 11.74 -0.79 2.51
CA GLN A 89 11.14 0.09 1.51
C GLN A 89 11.12 -0.59 0.15
N ASP A 90 10.21 -0.12 -0.68
CA ASP A 90 10.13 -0.34 -2.11
C ASP A 90 9.86 1.05 -2.70
N ILE A 91 10.81 1.51 -3.52
CA ILE A 91 10.89 2.87 -4.08
C ILE A 91 11.18 2.80 -5.58
N GLU A 92 10.96 1.63 -6.15
CA GLU A 92 11.12 1.34 -7.55
C GLU A 92 10.00 2.02 -8.34
N VAL A 93 10.28 2.42 -9.58
CA VAL A 93 9.31 3.15 -10.42
C VAL A 93 8.25 2.16 -10.92
N ASP A 94 7.30 1.81 -10.06
CA ASP A 94 6.21 0.87 -10.33
C ASP A 94 4.93 1.11 -9.51
N ASP A 95 3.83 0.51 -9.96
CA ASP A 95 2.49 0.65 -9.36
C ASP A 95 2.17 -0.44 -8.33
N ARG A 96 3.17 -1.22 -7.89
CA ARG A 96 3.06 -2.56 -7.28
C ARG A 96 4.12 -2.84 -6.21
N PRO A 97 4.36 -1.95 -5.24
CA PRO A 97 5.44 -2.10 -4.27
C PRO A 97 5.22 -3.30 -3.33
N VAL A 98 6.29 -4.01 -2.99
CA VAL A 98 6.29 -5.17 -2.10
C VAL A 98 7.41 -5.08 -1.04
N LEU A 99 7.01 -5.06 0.23
CA LEU A 99 7.92 -5.16 1.37
C LEU A 99 7.89 -6.57 1.94
N GLU A 100 9.02 -7.26 2.04
CA GLU A 100 9.17 -8.53 2.80
C GLU A 100 10.23 -8.37 3.89
N PHE A 101 9.87 -8.56 5.16
CA PHE A 101 10.77 -8.32 6.28
C PHE A 101 10.42 -9.16 7.52
N THR A 102 11.36 -9.21 8.48
CA THR A 102 11.12 -9.75 9.83
C THR A 102 11.10 -8.59 10.81
N ALA A 103 10.06 -8.48 11.64
CA ALA A 103 9.95 -7.37 12.59
C ALA A 103 11.03 -7.49 13.69
N PRO A 104 11.93 -6.50 13.87
CA PRO A 104 12.98 -6.57 14.88
C PRO A 104 12.45 -6.50 16.31
N ALA A 105 11.37 -5.75 16.54
CA ALA A 105 10.77 -5.55 17.86
C ALA A 105 9.24 -5.65 17.82
N THR A 106 8.62 -5.96 18.96
CA THR A 106 7.16 -5.84 19.11
C THR A 106 6.80 -4.38 19.28
N GLY A 107 5.79 -3.89 18.55
CA GLY A 107 5.32 -2.52 18.73
C GLY A 107 4.47 -1.99 17.59
N ARG A 108 4.23 -0.67 17.64
CA ARG A 108 3.51 0.08 16.58
C ARG A 108 4.50 0.55 15.53
N TYR A 109 4.42 -0.02 14.35
CA TYR A 109 5.18 0.36 13.17
C TYR A 109 4.35 1.35 12.35
N ARG A 110 5.03 2.15 11.55
CA ARG A 110 4.40 3.13 10.67
C ARG A 110 4.70 2.80 9.22
N VAL A 111 3.65 2.49 8.46
CA VAL A 111 3.70 2.36 7.00
C VAL A 111 3.52 3.74 6.40
N GLN A 112 4.40 4.13 5.49
CA GLN A 112 4.25 5.29 4.64
C GLN A 112 3.86 4.82 3.24
N VAL A 113 2.82 5.43 2.69
CA VAL A 113 2.49 5.35 1.26
C VAL A 113 2.86 6.70 0.66
N LEU A 114 3.62 6.71 -0.44
CA LEU A 114 3.97 7.92 -1.17
C LEU A 114 3.51 7.76 -2.63
N MET A 115 2.76 8.73 -3.13
CA MET A 115 2.33 8.78 -4.52
C MET A 115 3.41 9.48 -5.35
N ALA A 116 4.35 8.71 -5.89
CA ALA A 116 5.50 9.24 -6.60
C ALA A 116 5.17 9.72 -8.02
N THR A 117 4.14 9.15 -8.67
CA THR A 117 3.64 9.68 -9.95
C THR A 117 2.14 9.46 -10.10
N CYS A 118 1.40 10.57 -10.19
CA CYS A 118 -0.03 10.61 -10.44
C CYS A 118 -0.39 11.41 -11.69
N ASN A 119 -0.92 10.74 -12.71
CA ASN A 119 -1.27 11.34 -14.00
C ASN A 119 -2.63 12.06 -13.95
N THR A 120 -3.61 11.48 -13.24
CA THR A 120 -4.96 12.05 -13.08
C THR A 120 -5.27 12.24 -11.59
N SER A 121 -5.05 13.46 -11.07
CA SER A 121 -5.26 13.73 -9.65
C SER A 121 -6.75 13.80 -9.25
N PRO A 122 -7.17 13.21 -8.12
CA PRO A 122 -6.35 12.42 -7.19
C PRO A 122 -6.21 10.96 -7.64
N CYS A 123 -5.05 10.36 -7.39
CA CYS A 123 -4.84 8.93 -7.62
C CYS A 123 -5.23 8.15 -6.37
N TYR A 124 -5.73 6.93 -6.56
CA TYR A 124 -6.20 6.09 -5.48
C TYR A 124 -5.20 4.98 -5.21
N TRP A 125 -5.04 4.61 -3.94
CA TRP A 125 -4.06 3.61 -3.52
C TRP A 125 -4.66 2.67 -2.49
N GLY A 126 -4.02 1.52 -2.31
CA GLY A 126 -4.26 0.62 -1.19
C GLY A 126 -3.04 -0.21 -0.84
N PHE A 127 -2.95 -0.65 0.41
CA PHE A 127 -2.00 -1.66 0.82
C PHE A 127 -2.66 -2.71 1.71
N GLN A 128 -2.05 -3.89 1.75
CA GLN A 128 -2.46 -5.01 2.59
C GLN A 128 -1.26 -5.59 3.33
N VAL A 129 -1.44 -5.88 4.62
CA VAL A 129 -0.43 -6.51 5.46
C VAL A 129 -0.74 -7.99 5.66
N PHE A 130 0.29 -8.82 5.52
CA PHE A 130 0.25 -10.25 5.72
C PHE A 130 1.30 -10.69 6.73
N ALA A 131 1.01 -11.76 7.46
CA ALA A 131 1.92 -12.36 8.44
C ALA A 131 1.99 -13.88 8.30
N ARG A 132 3.10 -14.48 8.75
CA ARG A 132 3.26 -15.91 9.00
C ARG A 132 4.18 -16.18 10.18
#